data_AF-A0ABD6D0H7-F1
#
_entry.id   AF-A0ABD6D0H7-F1
#
_cell.length_a   1.000
_cell.length_b   1.000
_cell.length_c   1.000
_cell.angle_alpha   90.00
_cell.angle_beta   90.00
_cell.angle_gamma   90.00
#
_symmetry.space_group_name_H-M   'P 1'
#
loop_
_entity.id
_entity.type
_entity.pdbx_description
1 polymer ?
#
loop_
_entity_poly.entity_id
_entity_poly.type
_entity_poly.pdbx_seq_one_letter_code
_entity_poly.pdbx_strand_id
1 'polypeptide(L)' 'MNEGDGLAEMETVTVELDEETVDVVDDIAFEDHRDNRAAAIRTLLDEWLKERDGDAQRE' A
#
# COMPACT_ATOMS: atom_id res chain seq x y z
N MET A 1 -7.47 -22.25 -19.45
CA MET A 1 -7.76 -21.73 -18.10
C MET A 1 -6.54 -20.92 -17.71
N ASN A 2 -6.64 -19.60 -17.72
CA ASN A 2 -5.58 -18.72 -17.22
C ASN A 2 -5.85 -18.55 -15.72
N GLU A 3 -5.50 -19.58 -14.96
CA GLU A 3 -5.52 -19.54 -13.50
C GLU A 3 -4.17 -19.01 -13.05
N GLY A 4 -4.09 -17.71 -12.79
CA GLY A 4 -2.93 -17.15 -12.12
C GLY A 4 -2.46 -15.80 -12.64
N ASP A 5 -3.33 -14.79 -12.64
CA ASP A 5 -2.85 -13.42 -12.41
C ASP A 5 -4.00 -12.50 -11.95
N GLY A 6 -4.49 -12.71 -10.72
CA GLY A 6 -5.49 -11.80 -10.13
C GLY A 6 -4.96 -10.39 -9.84
N LEU A 7 -3.66 -10.14 -10.10
CA LEU A 7 -3.02 -8.83 -9.99
C LEU A 7 -2.93 -8.12 -11.35
N ALA A 8 -2.98 -8.84 -12.47
CA ALA A 8 -2.90 -8.29 -13.82
C ALA A 8 -4.14 -7.48 -14.23
N GLU A 9 -5.25 -7.65 -13.54
CA GLU A 9 -6.48 -6.86 -13.77
C GLU A 9 -6.60 -5.62 -12.87
N MET A 10 -5.55 -5.29 -12.11
CA MET A 10 -5.58 -4.10 -11.25
C MET A 10 -5.18 -2.83 -12.02
N GLU A 11 -5.98 -1.79 -11.85
CA GLU A 11 -5.64 -0.44 -12.35
C GLU A 11 -4.36 0.05 -11.67
N THR A 12 -3.39 0.51 -12.47
CA THR A 12 -2.16 1.13 -11.97
C THR A 12 -2.32 2.65 -12.00
N VAL A 13 -2.20 3.27 -10.82
CA VAL A 13 -2.28 4.73 -10.66
C VAL A 13 -0.91 5.25 -10.25
N THR A 14 -0.50 6.37 -10.83
CA THR A 14 0.69 7.13 -10.40
C THR A 14 0.25 8.31 -9.55
N VAL A 15 0.88 8.48 -8.38
CA VAL A 15 0.59 9.57 -7.44
C VAL A 15 1.89 10.31 -7.17
N GLU A 16 1.85 11.64 -7.19
CA GLU A 16 2.96 12.49 -6.80
C GLU A 16 2.88 12.76 -5.29
N LEU A 17 3.99 12.54 -4.60
CA LEU A 17 4.15 12.76 -3.16
C LEU A 17 5.39 13.63 -2.94
N ASP A 18 5.42 14.32 -1.80
CA ASP A 18 6.60 15.07 -1.38
C ASP A 18 7.78 14.13 -1.07
N GLU A 19 9.00 14.62 -1.25
CA GLU A 19 10.24 13.85 -1.07
C GLU A 19 10.33 13.21 0.32
N GLU A 20 10.01 13.97 1.38
CA GLU A 20 9.97 13.46 2.75
C GLU A 20 9.04 12.25 2.91
N THR A 21 7.89 12.27 2.22
CA THR A 21 6.94 11.15 2.28
C THR A 21 7.46 9.94 1.51
N VAL A 22 8.13 10.16 0.37
CA VAL A 22 8.75 9.09 -0.41
C VAL A 22 9.85 8.39 0.38
N ASP A 23 10.70 9.17 1.06
CA ASP A 23 11.79 8.64 1.89
C ASP A 23 11.25 7.75 3.03
N VAL A 24 10.18 8.17 3.71
CA VAL A 24 9.54 7.36 4.75
C VAL A 24 8.98 6.05 4.18
N VAL A 25 8.36 6.07 3.00
CA VAL A 25 7.87 4.85 2.35
C VAL A 25 9.03 3.93 1.97
N ASP A 26 10.16 4.47 1.54
CA ASP A 26 11.37 3.70 1.22
C ASP A 26 11.99 3.07 2.46
N ASP A 27 12.04 3.77 3.58
CA ASP A 27 12.51 3.22 4.86
C ASP A 27 11.65 2.01 5.27
N ILE A 28 10.32 2.13 5.22
CA ILE A 28 9.39 1.03 5.51
C ILE A 28 9.57 -0.13 4.53
N ALA A 29 9.76 0.17 3.25
CA ALA A 29 10.01 -0.84 2.23
C ALA A 29 11.28 -1.64 2.52
N PHE A 30 12.34 -0.94 2.94
CA PHE A 30 13.61 -1.54 3.28
C PHE A 30 13.54 -2.38 4.55
N GLU A 31 12.91 -1.86 5.62
CA GLU A 31 12.83 -2.50 6.92
C GLU A 31 11.97 -3.78 6.90
N ASP A 32 10.78 -3.72 6.29
CA ASP A 32 9.76 -4.77 6.44
C ASP A 32 9.43 -5.53 5.16
N HIS A 33 9.81 -5.00 3.99
CA HIS A 33 9.29 -5.49 2.70
C HIS A 33 10.36 -5.87 1.68
N ARG A 34 11.61 -6.11 2.10
CA ARG A 34 12.72 -6.48 1.19
C ARG A 34 12.90 -5.46 0.07
N ASP A 35 12.84 -4.18 0.42
CA ASP A 35 12.98 -3.05 -0.51
C ASP A 35 11.84 -2.97 -1.55
N ASN A 36 10.68 -3.56 -1.25
CA ASN A 36 9.50 -3.53 -2.12
C ASN A 36 8.52 -2.43 -1.72
N ARG A 37 8.65 -1.28 -2.39
CA ARG A 37 7.79 -0.11 -2.18
C ARG A 37 6.29 -0.42 -2.35
N ALA A 38 5.92 -1.25 -3.33
CA ALA A 38 4.51 -1.58 -3.57
C ALA A 38 3.91 -2.40 -2.42
N ALA A 39 4.71 -3.26 -1.78
CA ALA A 39 4.27 -3.99 -0.59
C ALA A 39 4.12 -3.07 0.62
N ALA A 40 5.07 -2.13 0.84
CA ALA A 40 4.98 -1.13 1.89
C ALA A 40 3.72 -0.26 1.76
N ILE A 41 3.47 0.28 0.56
CA ILE A 41 2.28 1.10 0.27
C ILE A 41 0.99 0.30 0.53
N ARG A 42 0.94 -0.99 0.15
CA ARG A 42 -0.23 -1.84 0.40
C ARG A 42 -0.48 -2.05 1.88
N THR A 43 0.57 -2.27 2.67
CA THR A 43 0.45 -2.40 4.14
C THR A 43 -0.11 -1.10 4.73
N LEU A 44 0.46 0.04 4.38
CA LEU A 44 0.01 1.35 4.89
C LEU A 44 -1.45 1.64 4.52
N LEU A 45 -1.85 1.34 3.28
CA LEU A 45 -3.24 1.50 2.84
C LEU A 45 -4.19 0.55 3.57
N ASP A 46 -3.78 -0.70 3.80
CA ASP A 46 -4.57 -1.69 4.52
C ASP A 46 -4.76 -1.29 6.01
N GLU A 47 -3.72 -0.78 6.66
CA GLU A 47 -3.80 -0.24 8.01
C GLU A 47 -4.75 0.95 8.09
N TRP A 48 -4.59 1.93 7.20
CA TRP A 48 -5.46 3.09 7.14
C TRP A 48 -6.93 2.71 6.87
N LEU A 49 -7.19 1.75 5.97
CA LEU A 49 -8.54 1.25 5.71
C LEU A 49 -9.16 0.60 6.95
N LYS A 50 -8.39 -0.22 7.67
CA LYS A 50 -8.85 -0.87 8.91
C LYS A 50 -9.16 0.12 10.01
N GLU A 51 -8.36 1.17 10.16
CA GLU A 51 -8.64 2.26 11.10
C GLU A 51 -9.97 2.93 10.73
N ARG A 52 -10.14 3.28 9.46
CA ARG A 52 -11.36 3.93 8.97
C ARG A 52 -12.62 3.08 9.09
N ASP A 53 -12.54 1.79 8.79
CA ASP A 53 -13.66 0.86 8.96
C ASP A 53 -13.94 0.57 10.45
N GLY A 54 -12.92 0.62 11.30
CA GLY A 54 -13.05 0.55 12.76
C GLY A 54 -13.77 1.78 13.33
N ASP A 55 -13.51 2.97 12.77
CA ASP A 55 -14.21 4.20 13.14
C ASP A 55 -15.64 4.25 12.59
N ALA A 56 -15.88 3.80 11.36
CA ALA A 56 -17.24 3.70 10.78
C ALA A 56 -18.17 2.74 11.54
N GLN A 57 -17.62 1.78 12.30
CA GLN A 57 -18.38 0.87 13.17
C GLN A 57 -18.63 1.44 14.59
N ARG A 58 -17.99 2.57 14.94
CA ARG A 58 -18.21 3.27 16.22
C ARG A 58 -19.27 4.37 16.16
N GLU A 59 -19.73 4.74 14.96
CA GLU A 59 -20.74 5.79 14.71
C GLU A 59 -22.17 5.26 14.59
#